data_AF-A0A9E3K3J8-F1
#
_entry.id   AF-A0A9E3K3J8-F1
#
_cell.length_a   1.000
_cell.length_b   1.000
_cell.length_c   1.000
_cell.angle_alpha   90.00
_cell.angle_beta   90.00
_cell.angle_gamma   90.00
#
_symmetry.space_group_name_H-M   'P 1'
#
loop_
_entity.id
_entity.type
_entity.pdbx_description
1 polymer ?
#
loop_
_entity_poly.entity_id
_entity_poly.type
_entity_poly.pdbx_seq_one_letter_code
_entity_poly.pdbx_strand_id
1 'polypeptide(L)'
;VQKVGDYDLSYTTTADYDYMLRALVLNNFRVRYIPRVIADFQIGGISTSGWRVSARGNLECLRSRRVHLKGPMVDAAFFLRFLRRIAQIRILGF
;
A
#
# COMPACT_ATOMS: atom_id res chain seq x y z
N VAL A 1 -13.61 0.81 -14.18
CA VAL A 1 -14.04 -0.28 -13.27
C VAL A 1 -13.91 -1.65 -13.93
N GLN A 2 -14.56 -1.89 -15.09
CA GLN A 2 -14.56 -3.22 -15.74
C GLN A 2 -13.17 -3.85 -15.99
N LYS A 3 -12.12 -3.04 -16.23
CA LYS A 3 -10.76 -3.56 -16.50
C LYS A 3 -9.97 -3.97 -15.26
N VAL A 4 -10.22 -3.33 -14.11
CA VAL A 4 -9.52 -3.63 -12.85
C VAL A 4 -10.27 -4.70 -12.06
N GLY A 5 -11.61 -4.72 -12.18
CA GLY A 5 -12.49 -5.52 -11.32
C GLY A 5 -12.77 -4.80 -10.00
N ASP A 6 -13.63 -5.40 -9.18
CA ASP A 6 -14.06 -4.84 -7.90
C ASP A 6 -12.98 -4.96 -6.82
N TYR A 7 -13.29 -4.41 -5.64
CA TYR A 7 -12.47 -4.58 -4.44
C TYR A 7 -12.63 -6.00 -3.89
N ASP A 8 -11.51 -6.61 -3.50
CA ASP A 8 -11.53 -7.87 -2.76
C ASP A 8 -11.79 -7.57 -1.28
N LEU A 9 -12.98 -7.96 -0.81
CA LEU A 9 -13.44 -7.75 0.56
C LEU A 9 -12.78 -8.70 1.58
N SER A 10 -11.95 -9.64 1.13
CA SER A 10 -11.16 -10.48 2.04
C SER A 10 -10.01 -9.73 2.71
N TYR A 11 -9.65 -8.55 2.19
CA TYR A 11 -8.69 -7.65 2.81
C TYR A 11 -9.37 -6.75 3.83
N THR A 12 -8.90 -6.77 5.08
CA THR A 12 -9.51 -5.96 6.15
C THR A 12 -9.07 -4.50 6.07
N THR A 13 -7.81 -4.27 5.69
CA THR A 13 -7.21 -2.92 5.76
C THR A 13 -6.49 -2.49 4.49
N THR A 14 -6.43 -3.35 3.47
CA THR A 14 -5.54 -3.19 2.31
C THR A 14 -6.23 -3.38 0.96
N ALA A 15 -7.57 -3.36 0.94
CA ALA A 15 -8.34 -3.48 -0.30
C ALA A 15 -8.04 -2.34 -1.29
N ASP A 16 -7.79 -1.13 -0.78
CA ASP A 16 -7.35 0.05 -1.55
C ASP A 16 -5.98 -0.17 -2.21
N TYR A 17 -5.03 -0.71 -1.47
CA TYR A 17 -3.71 -1.08 -1.97
C TYR A 17 -3.78 -2.12 -3.07
N ASP A 18 -4.56 -3.18 -2.87
CA ASP A 18 -4.76 -4.25 -3.86
C ASP A 18 -5.33 -3.70 -5.17
N TYR A 19 -6.35 -2.84 -5.07
CA TYR A 19 -6.93 -2.19 -6.23
C TYR A 19 -5.92 -1.31 -6.97
N MET A 20 -5.15 -0.50 -6.24
CA MET A 20 -4.11 0.34 -6.83
C MET A 20 -3.03 -0.51 -7.51
N LEU A 21 -2.64 -1.65 -6.91
CA LEU A 21 -1.67 -2.57 -7.50
C LEU A 21 -2.18 -3.09 -8.86
N ARG A 22 -3.42 -3.55 -8.92
CA ARG A 22 -4.04 -4.04 -10.16
C ARG A 22 -4.23 -2.93 -11.20
N ALA A 23 -4.63 -1.74 -10.77
CA ALA A 23 -4.82 -0.62 -11.68
C ALA A 23 -3.50 -0.14 -12.28
N LEU A 24 -2.49 0.10 -11.44
CA LEU A 24 -1.25 0.73 -11.88
C LEU A 24 -0.28 -0.27 -12.51
N VAL A 25 -0.15 -1.47 -11.95
CA VAL A 25 0.87 -2.44 -12.38
C VAL A 25 0.33 -3.43 -13.41
N LEU A 26 -0.88 -3.96 -13.22
CA LEU A 26 -1.44 -4.92 -14.19
C LEU A 26 -2.07 -4.22 -15.40
N ASN A 27 -2.72 -3.08 -15.19
CA ASN A 27 -3.47 -2.38 -16.24
C ASN A 27 -2.74 -1.14 -16.81
N ASN A 28 -1.59 -0.75 -16.24
CA ASN A 28 -0.76 0.38 -16.70
C ASN A 28 -1.55 1.68 -16.93
N PHE A 29 -2.50 2.00 -16.04
CA PHE A 29 -3.21 3.27 -16.13
C PHE A 29 -2.26 4.46 -15.96
N ARG A 30 -2.46 5.51 -16.76
CA ARG A 30 -1.68 6.76 -16.64
C ARG A 30 -2.13 7.51 -15.40
N VAL A 31 -1.16 7.87 -14.56
CA VAL A 31 -1.38 8.65 -13.33
C VAL A 31 -0.47 9.87 -13.27
N ARG A 32 -0.94 10.91 -12.58
CA ARG A 32 -0.17 12.12 -12.28
C ARG A 32 -0.34 12.46 -10.80
N TYR A 33 0.77 12.75 -10.13
CA TYR A 33 0.76 13.23 -8.76
C TYR A 33 0.29 14.70 -8.72
N ILE A 34 -0.63 15.00 -7.81
CA ILE A 34 -1.12 16.36 -7.55
C ILE A 34 -0.48 16.80 -6.22
N PRO A 35 0.45 17.78 -6.22
CA PRO A 35 1.14 18.23 -5.01
C PRO A 35 0.25 19.18 -4.18
N ARG A 36 -0.93 18.70 -3.77
CA ARG A 36 -1.91 19.42 -2.93
C ARG A 36 -2.64 18.43 -2.04
N VAL A 37 -3.00 18.87 -0.83
CA VAL A 37 -3.89 18.11 0.06
C VAL A 37 -5.30 18.10 -0.54
N ILE A 38 -5.78 16.90 -0.90
CA ILE A 38 -7.15 16.69 -1.42
C ILE A 38 -8.07 16.03 -0.39
N ALA A 39 -7.50 15.34 0.59
CA ALA A 39 -8.21 14.67 1.67
C ALA A 39 -7.31 14.65 2.91
N ASP A 40 -7.89 14.90 4.07
CA ASP A 40 -7.23 14.77 5.37
C ASP A 40 -7.93 13.66 6.15
N PHE A 41 -7.17 12.66 6.57
CA PHE A 41 -7.70 11.47 7.24
C PHE A 41 -7.39 11.55 8.73
N GLN A 42 -8.43 11.47 9.56
CA GLN A 42 -8.28 11.52 11.01
C GLN A 42 -7.55 10.28 11.54
N ILE A 43 -6.69 10.51 12.53
CA ILE A 43 -6.03 9.46 13.30
C ILE A 43 -7.07 8.83 14.25
N GLY A 44 -7.12 7.50 14.31
CA GLY A 44 -8.08 6.77 15.16
C GLY A 44 -8.92 5.72 14.42
N GLY A 45 -8.74 5.59 13.10
CA GLY A 45 -9.32 4.50 12.33
C GLY A 45 -8.73 3.12 12.68
N ILE A 46 -9.39 2.06 12.21
CA ILE A 46 -8.99 0.66 12.42
C ILE A 46 -7.50 0.44 12.09
N SER A 47 -7.01 1.04 11.00
CA SER A 47 -5.63 0.94 10.52
C SER A 47 -4.58 1.59 11.45
N THR A 48 -5.01 2.44 12.38
CA THR A 48 -4.16 3.14 13.37
C THR A 48 -4.34 2.62 14.80
N SER A 49 -5.20 1.62 15.02
CA SER A 49 -5.53 1.10 16.35
C SER A 49 -4.40 0.35 17.06
N GLY A 50 -3.31 0.01 16.36
CA GLY A 50 -2.12 -0.57 16.98
C GLY A 50 -1.15 -1.26 16.02
N TRP A 51 0.00 -1.67 16.57
CA TRP A 51 1.10 -2.27 15.78
C TRP A 51 0.72 -3.62 15.14
N ARG A 52 -0.19 -4.37 15.78
CA ARG A 52 -0.71 -5.64 15.25
C ARG A 52 -1.49 -5.46 13.96
N VAL A 53 -2.29 -4.39 13.86
CA VAL A 53 -3.04 -4.08 12.63
C VAL A 53 -2.10 -3.64 11.53
N SER A 54 -1.09 -2.83 11.87
CA SER A 54 -0.05 -2.44 10.91
C SER A 54 0.74 -3.65 10.37
N ALA A 55 1.09 -4.60 11.24
CA ALA A 55 1.73 -5.86 10.84
C ALA A 55 0.81 -6.73 9.97
N ARG A 56 -0.48 -6.84 10.31
CA ARG A 56 -1.47 -7.57 9.50
C ARG A 56 -1.63 -6.94 8.12
N GLY A 57 -1.81 -5.63 8.02
CA GLY A 57 -1.91 -4.94 6.74
C GLY A 57 -0.67 -5.16 5.87
N ASN A 58 0.53 -5.16 6.47
CA ASN A 58 1.75 -5.49 5.75
C ASN A 58 1.76 -6.92 5.17
N LEU A 59 1.26 -7.91 5.92
CA LEU A 59 1.11 -9.28 5.43
C LEU A 59 0.05 -9.39 4.33
N GLU A 60 -1.07 -8.66 4.46
CA GLU A 60 -2.11 -8.59 3.43
C GLU A 60 -1.56 -7.99 2.13
N CYS A 61 -0.77 -6.91 2.19
CA CYS A 61 -0.09 -6.34 1.03
C CYS A 61 0.84 -7.36 0.34
N LEU A 62 1.60 -8.14 1.13
CA LEU A 62 2.44 -9.22 0.59
C LEU A 62 1.61 -10.31 -0.08
N ARG A 63 0.46 -10.67 0.51
CA ARG A 63 -0.49 -11.61 -0.08
C ARG A 63 -1.01 -11.11 -1.43
N SER A 64 -1.48 -9.87 -1.51
CA SER A 64 -1.95 -9.26 -2.77
C SER A 64 -0.87 -9.29 -3.87
N ARG A 65 0.37 -8.90 -3.53
CA ARG A 65 1.50 -8.97 -4.47
C ARG A 65 1.80 -10.40 -4.92
N ARG A 66 1.70 -11.38 -4.02
CA ARG A 66 1.91 -12.79 -4.36
C ARG A 66 0.82 -13.29 -5.32
N VAL A 67 -0.43 -12.93 -5.07
CA VAL A 67 -1.59 -13.32 -5.89
C VAL A 67 -1.50 -12.70 -7.29
N HIS A 68 -1.18 -11.42 -7.39
CA HIS A 68 -1.30 -10.69 -8.66
C HIS A 68 0.01 -10.59 -9.46
N LEU A 69 1.16 -10.55 -8.81
CA LEU A 69 2.46 -10.33 -9.47
C LEU A 69 3.36 -11.56 -9.51
N LYS A 70 2.96 -12.69 -8.88
CA LYS A 70 3.82 -13.87 -8.69
C LYS A 70 5.21 -13.51 -8.11
N GLY A 71 5.28 -12.43 -7.34
CA GLY A 71 6.53 -11.93 -6.77
C GLY A 71 7.16 -12.91 -5.78
N PRO A 72 8.47 -12.84 -5.55
CA PRO A 72 9.16 -13.70 -4.59
C PRO A 72 8.55 -13.61 -3.18
N MET A 73 8.70 -14.66 -2.37
CA MET A 73 8.11 -14.74 -1.01
C MET A 73 8.48 -13.55 -0.12
N VAL A 74 9.64 -12.94 -0.36
CA VAL A 74 10.16 -11.76 0.33
C VAL A 74 10.46 -10.70 -0.72
N ASP A 75 9.70 -9.61 -0.70
CA ASP A 75 9.89 -8.51 -1.63
C ASP A 75 10.92 -7.53 -1.03
N ALA A 76 11.97 -7.22 -1.77
CA ALA A 76 12.96 -6.19 -1.38
C ALA A 76 12.28 -4.85 -1.06
N ALA A 77 11.11 -4.57 -1.66
CA ALA A 77 10.27 -3.42 -1.36
C ALA A 77 9.89 -3.32 0.13
N PHE A 78 9.76 -4.45 0.83
CA PHE A 78 9.42 -4.48 2.25
C PHE A 78 10.51 -3.82 3.11
N PHE A 79 11.77 -4.17 2.85
CA PHE A 79 12.93 -3.60 3.54
C PHE A 79 13.28 -2.21 3.03
N LEU A 80 13.24 -1.99 1.71
CA LEU A 80 13.51 -0.70 1.09
C LEU A 80 12.56 0.39 1.56
N ARG A 81 11.28 0.07 1.81
CA ARG A 81 10.33 1.06 2.36
C ARG A 81 10.77 1.56 3.73
N PHE A 82 11.29 0.69 4.59
CA PHE A 82 11.76 1.06 5.92
C PHE A 82 13.04 1.89 5.84
N LEU A 83 14.01 1.45 5.02
CA LEU A 83 15.24 2.19 4.77
C LEU A 83 14.97 3.59 4.19
N ARG A 84 14.04 3.69 3.24
CA ARG A 84 13.63 4.98 2.67
C ARG A 84 13.00 5.88 3.72
N ARG A 85 12.21 5.33 4.66
CA ARG A 85 11.64 6.11 5.77
C ARG A 85 12.71 6.64 6.71
N ILE A 86 13.71 5.83 7.06
CA ILE A 86 14.87 6.26 7.86
C ILE A 86 15.63 7.38 7.13
N ALA A 87 15.93 7.21 5.84
CA ALA A 87 16.58 8.23 5.04
C ALA A 87 15.75 9.52 4.98
N GLN A 88 14.42 9.41 4.88
CA GLN A 88 13.52 10.56 4.81
C GLN A 88 13.49 11.35 6.12
N ILE A 89 13.54 10.68 7.28
CA ILE A 89 13.68 11.35 8.58
C ILE A 89 15.03 12.10 8.65
N ARG A 90 16.10 11.49 8.14
CA ARG A 90 17.45 12.10 8.11
C ARG A 90 17.56 13.31 7.18
N ILE A 91 16.79 13.33 6.09
CA ILE A 91 16.76 14.44 5.10
C ILE A 91 15.91 15.62 5.60
N LEU A 92 14.87 15.37 6.41
CA LEU A 92 13.98 16.41 6.95
C LEU A 92 14.47 17.05 8.26
N GLY A 93 15.64 16.65 8.77
CA GLY A 93 16.33 17.36 9.86
C GLY A 93 15.51 17.45 11.16
N PHE A 94 15.09 16.30 11.68
CA PHE A 94 14.82 16.15 13.12
C PHE A 94 16.05 15.59 13.82
#